data_AF-A0AAX0VP47-F1
#
_entry.id   AF-A0AAX0VP47-F1
#
_cell.length_a   1.000
_cell.length_b   1.000
_cell.length_c   1.000
_cell.angle_alpha   90.00
_cell.angle_beta   90.00
_cell.angle_gamma   90.00
#
_symmetry.space_group_name_H-M   'P 1'
#
loop_
_entity.id
_entity.type
_entity.pdbx_description
1 polymer ?
#
loop_
_entity_poly.entity_id
_entity_poly.type
_entity_poly.pdbx_seq_one_letter_code
_entity_poly.pdbx_strand_id
1 'polypeptide(L)'
;MNQSIDLEAAKAAFFASGGQLVVLEGFTYRPLPARKHPEPKPKRAKPASPKSEHPQQSRAKARAAQIAELAKTMTCAEVAKLLGETKTALRGVAARGGFRFYRPPKPSKPLKAKNDQAESDRSLADRIIALRDSGMSRCRVTAELGIGNRKLERIIAAFEIDFPLRRIRE
;
A
#
# COMPACT_ATOMS: atom_id res chain seq x y z
N MET A 1 -10.78 36.95 -80.92
CA MET A 1 -12.10 37.25 -80.35
C MET A 1 -11.90 37.90 -79.00
N ASN A 2 -12.42 39.10 -78.81
CA ASN A 2 -12.21 39.88 -77.58
C ASN A 2 -13.25 39.44 -76.55
N GLN A 3 -12.85 38.55 -75.64
CA GLN A 3 -13.72 37.87 -74.67
C GLN A 3 -14.56 38.82 -73.81
N SER A 4 -14.13 40.07 -73.64
CA SER A 4 -14.87 41.11 -72.92
C SER A 4 -16.15 41.54 -73.65
N ILE A 5 -16.10 41.66 -74.98
CA ILE A 5 -17.22 42.13 -75.81
C ILE A 5 -18.32 41.07 -75.83
N ASP A 6 -17.94 39.80 -75.95
CA ASP A 6 -18.88 38.68 -75.97
C ASP A 6 -19.64 38.56 -74.64
N LEU A 7 -18.99 38.86 -73.52
CA LEU A 7 -19.62 38.83 -72.19
C LEU A 7 -20.64 39.96 -71.99
N GLU A 8 -20.32 41.17 -72.47
CA GLU A 8 -21.22 42.31 -72.41
C GLU A 8 -22.45 42.11 -73.31
N ALA A 9 -22.23 41.57 -74.52
CA ALA A 9 -23.32 41.19 -75.43
C ALA A 9 -24.23 40.12 -74.81
N ALA A 10 -23.66 39.10 -74.16
CA ALA A 10 -24.43 38.05 -73.49
C ALA A 10 -25.24 38.58 -72.30
N LYS A 11 -24.67 39.49 -71.49
CA LYS A 11 -25.40 40.17 -70.41
C LYS A 11 -26.53 41.02 -70.95
N ALA A 12 -26.29 41.82 -71.99
CA ALA A 12 -27.30 42.67 -72.61
C ALA A 12 -28.45 41.84 -73.19
N ALA A 13 -28.17 40.72 -73.84
CA ALA A 13 -29.18 39.80 -74.35
C ALA A 13 -30.06 39.21 -73.23
N PHE A 14 -29.46 38.83 -72.09
CA PHE A 14 -30.18 38.28 -70.93
C PHE A 14 -31.15 39.30 -70.30
N PHE A 15 -30.73 40.57 -70.18
CA PHE A 15 -31.62 41.63 -69.70
C PHE A 15 -32.69 42.00 -70.74
N ALA A 16 -32.35 42.01 -72.04
CA ALA A 16 -33.30 42.27 -73.12
C ALA A 16 -34.39 41.20 -73.25
N SER A 17 -34.08 39.93 -72.93
CA SER A 17 -35.07 38.85 -72.85
C SER A 17 -35.95 38.91 -71.59
N GLY A 18 -35.80 39.95 -70.75
CA GLY A 18 -36.59 40.15 -69.53
C GLY A 18 -36.02 39.46 -68.28
N GLY A 19 -34.77 38.99 -68.32
CA GLY A 19 -34.10 38.42 -67.16
C GLY A 19 -33.86 39.48 -66.08
N GLN A 20 -34.16 39.15 -64.82
CA GLN A 20 -33.88 40.01 -63.66
C GLN A 20 -32.90 39.32 -62.72
N LEU A 21 -32.00 40.11 -62.15
CA LEU A 21 -31.03 39.61 -61.18
C LEU A 21 -31.65 39.72 -59.78
N VAL A 22 -31.79 38.58 -59.10
CA VAL A 22 -32.27 38.52 -57.71
C VAL A 22 -31.06 38.37 -56.80
N VAL A 23 -30.78 39.40 -56.01
CA VAL A 23 -29.76 39.32 -54.95
C VAL A 23 -30.44 38.74 -53.72
N LEU A 24 -30.06 37.52 -53.34
CA LEU A 24 -30.59 36.89 -52.14
C LEU A 24 -29.84 37.42 -50.91
N GLU A 25 -30.58 37.77 -49.86
CA GLU A 25 -30.01 38.16 -48.57
C GLU A 25 -29.26 36.97 -47.96
N GLY A 26 -28.08 37.24 -47.38
CA GLY A 26 -27.25 36.23 -46.72
C GLY A 26 -27.96 35.62 -45.51
N PHE A 27 -27.60 34.38 -45.14
CA PHE A 27 -28.19 33.75 -43.96
C PHE A 27 -27.60 34.33 -42.67
N THR A 28 -28.45 34.54 -41.66
CA THR A 28 -28.01 34.88 -40.30
C THR A 28 -27.92 33.61 -39.46
N TYR A 29 -26.72 33.25 -39.01
CA TYR A 29 -26.53 32.05 -38.19
C TYR A 29 -27.21 32.20 -36.82
N ARG A 30 -27.96 31.16 -36.41
CA ARG A 30 -28.48 31.01 -35.05
C ARG A 30 -27.89 29.74 -34.40
N PRO A 31 -27.29 29.84 -33.21
CA PRO A 31 -26.71 28.69 -32.53
C PRO A 31 -27.80 27.67 -32.15
N LEU A 32 -27.44 26.39 -32.20
CA LEU A 32 -28.35 25.30 -31.86
C LEU A 32 -28.67 25.31 -30.36
N PRO A 33 -29.91 24.97 -29.95
CA PRO A 33 -30.29 24.86 -28.55
C PRO A 33 -29.53 23.71 -27.85
N ALA A 34 -29.24 23.88 -26.56
CA ALA A 34 -28.57 22.87 -25.75
C ALA A 34 -29.44 21.62 -25.59
N ARG A 35 -28.84 20.43 -25.80
CA ARG A 35 -29.54 19.15 -25.63
C ARG A 35 -29.90 18.91 -24.16
N LYS A 36 -31.17 18.64 -23.88
CA LYS A 36 -31.65 18.24 -22.55
C LYS A 36 -31.58 16.71 -22.44
N HIS A 37 -30.80 16.20 -21.49
CA HIS A 37 -30.88 14.79 -21.10
C HIS A 37 -32.11 14.57 -20.21
N PRO A 38 -32.81 13.44 -20.35
CA PRO A 38 -33.93 13.11 -19.46
C PRO A 38 -33.42 12.94 -18.03
N GLU A 39 -34.19 13.44 -17.06
CA GLU A 39 -33.86 13.27 -15.64
C GLU A 39 -33.78 11.78 -15.27
N PRO A 40 -32.83 11.38 -14.41
CA PRO A 40 -32.65 9.98 -14.02
C PRO A 40 -33.89 9.50 -13.26
N LYS A 41 -34.61 8.54 -13.84
CA LYS A 41 -35.80 7.94 -13.21
C LYS A 41 -35.40 7.22 -11.91
N PRO A 42 -36.14 7.41 -10.80
CA PRO A 42 -35.86 6.69 -9.56
C PRO A 42 -36.04 5.18 -9.78
N LYS A 43 -35.03 4.39 -9.40
CA LYS A 43 -35.10 2.92 -9.49
C LYS A 43 -36.16 2.43 -8.51
N ARG A 44 -37.15 1.66 -8.99
CA ARG A 44 -38.13 0.98 -8.13
C ARG A 44 -37.39 0.05 -7.16
N ALA A 45 -37.72 0.14 -5.87
CA ALA A 45 -37.20 -0.79 -4.87
C ALA A 45 -37.64 -2.21 -5.24
N LYS A 46 -36.69 -3.15 -5.34
CA LYS A 46 -37.02 -4.56 -5.54
C LYS A 46 -37.63 -5.09 -4.23
N PRO A 47 -38.68 -5.92 -4.29
CA PRO A 47 -39.21 -6.57 -3.09
C PRO A 47 -38.09 -7.39 -2.43
N ALA A 48 -38.02 -7.33 -1.10
CA ALA A 48 -37.04 -8.08 -0.33
C ALA A 48 -37.37 -9.57 -0.39
N SER A 49 -36.92 -10.26 -1.45
CA SER A 49 -36.93 -11.73 -1.46
C SER A 49 -35.97 -12.22 -0.37
N PRO A 50 -36.35 -13.19 0.48
CA PRO A 50 -35.41 -13.83 1.37
C PRO A 50 -34.27 -14.40 0.51
N LYS A 51 -33.05 -13.91 0.75
CA LYS A 51 -31.87 -14.38 0.01
C LYS A 51 -31.67 -15.84 0.42
N SER A 52 -32.13 -16.79 -0.40
CA SER A 52 -31.80 -18.19 -0.22
C SER A 52 -30.27 -18.31 -0.28
N GLU A 53 -29.69 -18.96 0.72
CA GLU A 53 -28.25 -19.12 0.76
C GLU A 53 -27.83 -20.00 -0.41
N HIS A 54 -26.86 -19.52 -1.19
CA HIS A 54 -26.33 -20.31 -2.28
C HIS A 54 -25.71 -21.60 -1.69
N PRO A 55 -25.87 -22.78 -2.31
CA PRO A 55 -25.34 -24.05 -1.76
C PRO A 55 -23.84 -24.03 -1.44
N GLN A 56 -23.07 -23.19 -2.14
CA GLN A 56 -21.64 -22.99 -1.84
C GLN A 56 -21.39 -22.26 -0.52
N GLN A 57 -22.28 -21.34 -0.14
CA GLN A 57 -22.20 -20.60 1.13
C GLN A 57 -22.52 -21.52 2.30
N SER A 58 -23.53 -22.39 2.18
CA SER A 58 -23.84 -23.37 3.23
C SER A 58 -22.70 -24.36 3.44
N ARG A 59 -22.08 -24.87 2.36
CA ARG A 59 -20.86 -25.70 2.44
C ARG A 59 -19.70 -24.95 3.10
N ALA A 60 -19.47 -23.70 2.73
CA ALA A 60 -18.40 -22.89 3.33
C ALA A 60 -18.63 -22.65 4.84
N LYS A 61 -19.88 -22.41 5.25
CA LYS A 61 -20.26 -22.28 6.67
C LYS A 61 -20.06 -23.58 7.44
N ALA A 62 -20.51 -24.71 6.89
CA ALA A 62 -20.30 -26.02 7.50
C ALA A 62 -18.81 -26.32 7.69
N ARG A 63 -17.98 -26.01 6.67
CA ARG A 63 -16.53 -26.16 6.74
C ARG A 63 -15.91 -25.23 7.79
N ALA A 64 -16.35 -23.99 7.87
CA ALA A 64 -15.88 -23.04 8.87
C ALA A 64 -16.23 -23.51 10.30
N ALA A 65 -17.41 -24.09 10.50
CA ALA A 65 -17.81 -24.66 11.79
C ALA A 65 -16.91 -25.85 12.18
N GLN A 66 -16.61 -26.76 11.25
CA GLN A 66 -15.68 -27.86 11.50
C GLN A 66 -14.28 -27.36 11.89
N ILE A 67 -13.75 -26.38 11.15
CA ILE A 67 -12.44 -25.78 11.43
C ILE A 67 -12.47 -25.05 12.78
N ALA A 68 -13.57 -24.41 13.15
CA ALA A 68 -13.71 -23.73 14.44
C ALA A 68 -13.67 -24.70 15.62
N GLU A 69 -14.27 -25.89 15.51
CA GLU A 69 -14.16 -26.93 16.54
C GLU A 69 -12.72 -27.45 16.67
N LEU A 70 -12.06 -27.74 15.55
CA LEU A 70 -10.65 -28.17 15.55
C LEU A 70 -9.71 -27.08 16.08
N ALA A 71 -10.04 -25.82 15.84
CA ALA A 71 -9.22 -24.69 16.27
C ALA A 71 -9.15 -24.56 17.80
N LYS A 72 -10.13 -25.08 18.55
CA LYS A 72 -10.12 -25.06 20.03
C LYS A 72 -9.02 -25.96 20.60
N THR A 73 -8.76 -27.09 19.95
CA THR A 73 -7.86 -28.13 20.45
C THR A 73 -6.50 -28.16 19.76
N MET A 74 -6.44 -27.80 18.47
CA MET A 74 -5.25 -27.99 17.64
C MET A 74 -4.66 -26.68 17.12
N THR A 75 -3.35 -26.71 16.84
CA THR A 75 -2.67 -25.58 16.22
C THR A 75 -3.02 -25.48 14.73
N CYS A 76 -2.91 -24.28 14.16
CA CYS A 76 -3.14 -24.07 12.73
C CYS A 76 -2.28 -24.98 11.83
N ALA A 77 -1.08 -25.36 12.29
CA ALA A 77 -0.20 -26.26 11.55
C ALA A 77 -0.66 -27.72 11.59
N GLU A 78 -1.22 -28.18 12.70
CA GLU A 78 -1.82 -29.51 12.81
C GLU A 78 -3.08 -29.62 11.97
N VAL A 79 -3.98 -28.63 12.07
CA VAL A 79 -5.21 -28.59 11.27
C VAL A 79 -4.89 -28.57 9.76
N ALA A 80 -3.85 -27.84 9.35
CA ALA A 80 -3.36 -27.83 7.98
C ALA A 80 -2.94 -29.22 7.50
N LYS A 81 -2.22 -29.97 8.33
CA LYS A 81 -1.80 -31.34 7.99
C LYS A 81 -2.98 -32.31 7.92
N LEU A 82 -3.94 -32.19 8.84
CA LEU A 82 -5.12 -33.07 8.88
C LEU A 82 -6.06 -32.87 7.69
N LEU A 83 -6.32 -31.60 7.32
CA LEU A 83 -7.25 -31.27 6.23
C LEU A 83 -6.57 -31.20 4.86
N GLY A 84 -5.24 -31.29 4.80
CA GLY A 84 -4.47 -31.10 3.56
C GLY A 84 -4.56 -29.67 3.01
N GLU A 85 -4.80 -28.69 3.88
CA GLU A 85 -4.99 -27.29 3.50
C GLU A 85 -3.76 -26.42 3.80
N THR A 86 -3.64 -25.31 3.08
CA THR A 86 -2.59 -24.33 3.36
C THR A 86 -2.92 -23.54 4.64
N LYS A 87 -1.87 -23.20 5.41
CA LYS A 87 -2.01 -22.37 6.61
C LYS A 87 -2.65 -21.01 6.30
N THR A 88 -2.43 -20.46 5.10
CA THR A 88 -3.01 -19.19 4.65
C THR A 88 -4.52 -19.29 4.46
N ALA A 89 -5.01 -20.36 3.83
CA ALA A 89 -6.44 -20.61 3.67
C ALA A 89 -7.14 -20.72 5.02
N LEU A 90 -6.58 -21.51 5.94
CA LEU A 90 -7.12 -21.67 7.30
C LEU A 90 -7.15 -20.36 8.09
N ARG A 91 -6.10 -19.52 8.00
CA ARG A 91 -6.11 -18.18 8.60
C ARG A 91 -7.19 -17.29 8.00
N GLY A 92 -7.43 -17.38 6.69
CA GLY A 92 -8.50 -16.65 6.02
C GLY A 92 -9.91 -17.11 6.43
N VAL A 93 -10.10 -18.40 6.70
CA VAL A 93 -11.35 -18.93 7.29
C VAL A 93 -11.52 -18.44 8.72
N ALA A 94 -10.47 -18.53 9.55
CA ALA A 94 -10.49 -18.06 10.92
C ALA A 94 -10.80 -16.56 11.04
N ALA A 95 -10.21 -15.73 10.16
CA ALA A 95 -10.47 -14.29 10.11
C ALA A 95 -11.94 -13.99 9.74
N ARG A 96 -12.51 -14.72 8.78
CA ARG A 96 -13.93 -14.56 8.39
C ARG A 96 -14.90 -15.11 9.43
N GLY A 97 -14.51 -16.18 10.13
CA GLY A 97 -15.31 -16.84 11.16
C GLY A 97 -15.12 -16.28 12.57
N GLY A 98 -14.21 -15.32 12.76
CA GLY A 98 -13.99 -14.67 14.05
C GLY A 98 -13.36 -15.55 15.14
N PHE A 99 -12.71 -16.65 14.79
CA PHE A 99 -12.08 -17.57 15.76
C PHE A 99 -10.55 -17.59 15.61
N ARG A 100 -9.86 -18.17 16.59
CA ARG A 100 -8.40 -18.32 16.60
C ARG A 100 -8.03 -19.78 16.91
N PHE A 101 -6.94 -20.25 16.31
CA PHE A 101 -6.38 -21.56 16.59
C PHE A 101 -5.67 -21.59 17.95
N TYR A 102 -5.62 -22.77 18.56
CA TYR A 102 -4.84 -23.02 19.76
C TYR A 102 -3.39 -22.59 19.53
N ARG A 103 -2.85 -21.88 20.52
CA ARG A 103 -1.47 -21.39 20.51
C ARG A 103 -0.76 -22.01 21.71
N PRO A 104 0.17 -22.94 21.51
CA PRO A 104 0.93 -23.49 22.61
C PRO A 104 1.70 -22.34 23.29
N PRO A 105 1.89 -22.41 24.62
CA PRO A 105 2.72 -21.45 25.32
C PRO A 105 4.10 -21.46 24.65
N LYS A 106 4.59 -20.27 24.29
CA LYS A 106 5.93 -20.18 23.72
C LYS A 106 6.91 -20.68 24.77
N PRO A 107 7.90 -21.51 24.41
CA PRO A 107 8.97 -21.81 25.34
C PRO A 107 9.59 -20.48 25.79
N SER A 108 9.84 -20.34 27.09
CA SER A 108 10.60 -19.22 27.61
C SER A 108 11.88 -19.14 26.79
N LYS A 109 12.19 -17.97 26.23
CA LYS A 109 13.47 -17.79 25.54
C LYS A 109 14.55 -18.25 26.52
N PRO A 110 15.53 -19.07 26.09
CA PRO A 110 16.65 -19.39 26.96
C PRO A 110 17.20 -18.04 27.44
N LEU A 111 17.15 -17.82 28.76
CA LEU A 111 17.82 -16.71 29.38
C LEU A 111 19.27 -16.85 28.93
N LYS A 112 19.77 -15.91 28.11
CA LYS A 112 21.21 -15.87 27.80
C LYS A 112 21.92 -15.98 29.14
N ALA A 113 22.79 -16.98 29.28
CA ALA A 113 23.48 -17.19 30.55
C ALA A 113 24.15 -15.87 30.91
N LYS A 114 23.93 -15.39 32.13
CA LYS A 114 24.53 -14.12 32.59
C LYS A 114 26.06 -14.14 32.42
N ASN A 115 26.66 -15.35 32.44
CA ASN A 115 28.07 -15.60 32.25
C ASN A 115 28.56 -15.22 30.84
N ASP A 116 27.87 -15.66 29.78
CA ASP A 116 28.24 -15.31 28.39
C ASP A 116 28.24 -13.79 28.15
N GLN A 117 27.32 -13.09 28.83
CA GLN A 117 27.23 -11.65 28.76
C GLN A 117 28.38 -10.97 29.50
N ALA A 118 28.80 -11.50 30.66
CA ALA A 118 29.90 -10.97 31.45
C ALA A 118 31.26 -11.15 30.74
N GLU A 119 31.51 -12.31 30.12
CA GLU A 119 32.73 -12.55 29.33
C GLU A 119 32.79 -11.63 28.10
N SER A 120 31.67 -11.48 27.39
CA SER A 120 31.56 -10.55 26.28
C SER A 120 31.82 -9.11 26.74
N ASP A 121 31.33 -8.71 27.91
CA ASP A 121 31.52 -7.36 28.44
C ASP A 121 32.97 -7.11 28.90
N ARG A 122 33.66 -8.12 29.46
CA ARG A 122 35.10 -8.05 29.78
C ARG A 122 35.94 -7.81 28.52
N SER A 123 35.76 -8.64 27.49
CA SER A 123 36.51 -8.51 26.23
C SER A 123 36.24 -7.18 25.50
N LEU A 124 35.08 -6.56 25.75
CA LEU A 124 34.77 -5.23 25.24
C LEU A 124 35.39 -4.12 26.09
N ALA A 125 35.45 -4.28 27.42
CA ALA A 125 36.12 -3.35 28.31
C ALA A 125 37.61 -3.20 27.93
N ASP A 126 38.31 -4.31 27.68
CA ASP A 126 39.72 -4.29 27.27
C ASP A 126 39.93 -3.51 25.97
N ARG A 127 39.04 -3.70 24.98
CA ARG A 127 39.08 -2.94 23.72
C ARG A 127 38.78 -1.46 23.94
N ILE A 128 37.81 -1.15 24.79
CA ILE A 128 37.46 0.23 25.13
C ILE A 128 38.64 0.94 25.79
N ILE A 129 39.37 0.27 26.68
CA ILE A 129 40.59 0.79 27.31
C ILE A 129 41.68 1.06 26.27
N ALA A 130 41.96 0.11 25.38
CA ALA A 130 42.95 0.30 24.31
C ALA A 130 42.59 1.48 23.37
N LEU A 131 41.31 1.62 23.01
CA LEU A 131 40.84 2.74 22.17
C LEU A 131 40.84 4.07 22.94
N ARG A 132 40.62 4.06 24.25
CA ARG A 132 40.78 5.24 25.11
C ARG A 132 42.24 5.69 25.15
N ASP A 133 43.17 4.77 25.34
CA ASP A 133 44.59 5.09 25.48
C ASP A 133 45.20 5.62 24.18
N SER A 134 44.62 5.27 23.03
CA SER A 134 44.91 5.90 21.74
C SER A 134 44.24 7.27 21.53
N GLY A 135 43.60 7.84 22.56
CA GLY A 135 43.01 9.19 22.54
C GLY A 135 41.62 9.28 21.90
N MET A 136 40.93 8.16 21.67
CA MET A 136 39.61 8.21 21.05
C MET A 136 38.51 8.68 22.01
N SER A 137 37.66 9.59 21.53
CA SER A 137 36.44 9.98 22.23
C SER A 137 35.40 8.84 22.28
N ARG A 138 34.51 8.87 23.28
CA ARG A 138 33.41 7.89 23.44
C ARG A 138 32.62 7.64 22.14
N CYS A 139 32.28 8.70 21.40
CA CYS A 139 31.54 8.58 20.14
C CYS A 139 32.33 7.85 19.03
N ARG A 140 33.64 8.06 18.96
CA ARG A 140 34.52 7.31 18.03
C ARG A 140 34.61 5.84 18.45
N VAL A 141 34.77 5.57 19.75
CA VAL A 141 34.78 4.20 20.29
C VAL A 141 33.50 3.44 19.96
N THR A 142 32.32 4.08 20.09
CA THR A 142 31.05 3.43 19.70
C THR A 142 30.96 3.12 18.21
N ALA A 143 31.48 4.01 17.36
CA ALA A 143 31.48 3.82 15.92
C ALA A 143 32.43 2.70 15.51
N GLU A 144 33.63 2.67 16.09
CA GLU A 144 34.67 1.67 15.80
C GLU A 144 34.25 0.26 16.23
N LEU A 145 33.65 0.13 17.42
CA LEU A 145 33.21 -1.16 17.95
C LEU A 145 31.84 -1.60 17.42
N GLY A 146 31.11 -0.73 16.72
CA GLY A 146 29.74 -0.99 16.26
C GLY A 146 28.73 -1.18 17.40
N ILE A 147 28.95 -0.52 18.54
CA ILE A 147 28.17 -0.69 19.77
C ILE A 147 27.30 0.54 20.04
N GLY A 148 26.05 0.32 20.47
CA GLY A 148 25.17 1.40 20.89
C GLY A 148 25.59 2.06 22.20
N ASN A 149 25.35 3.37 22.33
CA ASN A 149 25.80 4.18 23.47
C ASN A 149 25.38 3.63 24.85
N ARG A 150 24.14 3.12 24.99
CA ARG A 150 23.67 2.49 26.24
C ARG A 150 24.53 1.30 26.68
N LYS A 151 25.03 0.51 25.73
CA LYS A 151 25.88 -0.65 26.03
C LYS A 151 27.28 -0.18 26.43
N LEU A 152 27.79 0.88 25.81
CA LEU A 152 29.05 1.52 26.21
C LEU A 152 28.96 2.08 27.64
N GLU A 153 27.93 2.87 27.96
CA GLU A 153 27.72 3.44 29.31
C GLU A 153 27.63 2.36 30.38
N ARG A 154 26.93 1.25 30.10
CA ARG A 154 26.86 0.09 31.00
C ARG A 154 28.24 -0.51 31.27
N ILE A 155 29.07 -0.67 30.24
CA ILE A 155 30.42 -1.24 30.38
C ILE A 155 31.34 -0.24 31.13
N ILE A 156 31.25 1.06 30.81
CA ILE A 156 31.98 2.12 31.53
C ILE A 156 31.64 2.09 33.02
N ALA A 157 30.37 1.97 33.38
CA ALA A 157 29.96 1.90 34.78
C ALA A 157 30.37 0.59 35.47
N ALA A 158 30.35 -0.54 34.76
CA ALA A 158 30.70 -1.85 35.32
C ALA A 158 32.22 -2.04 35.54
N PHE A 159 33.05 -1.38 34.73
CA PHE A 159 34.51 -1.49 34.76
C PHE A 159 35.20 -0.18 35.18
N GLU A 160 34.43 0.81 35.65
CA GLU A 160 34.89 2.12 36.14
C GLU A 160 35.88 2.81 35.18
N ILE A 161 35.60 2.76 33.87
CA ILE A 161 36.47 3.32 32.83
C ILE A 161 36.25 4.83 32.72
N ASP A 162 37.18 5.62 33.23
CA ASP A 162 37.14 7.08 33.02
C ASP A 162 37.63 7.47 31.62
N PHE A 163 36.94 8.44 31.02
CA PHE A 163 37.29 9.01 29.71
C PHE A 163 37.65 10.49 29.89
N PRO A 164 38.73 10.98 29.28
CA PRO A 164 39.12 12.38 29.42
C PRO A 164 38.00 13.32 28.93
N LEU A 165 37.58 14.23 29.81
CA LEU A 165 36.56 15.26 29.53
C LEU A 165 37.01 16.28 28.48
N ARG A 166 38.33 16.46 28.32
CA ARG A 166 38.92 17.40 27.38
C ARG A 166 39.30 16.68 26.09
N ARG A 167 38.82 17.19 24.96
CA ARG A 167 39.39 16.85 23.65
C ARG A 167 40.83 17.34 23.64
N ILE A 168 41.79 16.42 23.70
CA ILE A 168 43.17 16.74 23.33
C ILE A 168 43.09 17.02 21.82
N ARG A 169 43.14 18.31 21.47
CA ARG A 169 43.35 18.75 20.09
C ARG A 169 44.85 18.89 19.96
N GLU A 170 45.49 17.90 19.35
CA GLU A 170 46.81 18.07 18.76
C GLU A 170 46.71 18.91 17.48
#